data_AF-A0AB36EI37-F1
#
_entry.id   AF-A0AB36EI37-F1
#
_cell.length_a   1.000
_cell.length_b   1.000
_cell.length_c   1.000
_cell.angle_alpha   90.00
_cell.angle_beta   90.00
_cell.angle_gamma   90.00
#
_symmetry.space_group_name_H-M   'P 1'
#
loop_
_entity.id
_entity.type
_entity.pdbx_description
1 polymer ?
#
loop_
_entity_poly.entity_id
_entity_poly.type
_entity_poly.pdbx_seq_one_letter_code
_entity_poly.pdbx_strand_id
1 'polypeptide(L)'
;MKNLVKISAAAIFAASLALSTNAAIKIGGNNTQTTNIQGAVANTAVGGSKAIQNISSNHGKVTIGGNNTQTTNIQGAVANTAVGGSKAIQNLSSNSSE
;
A
#
# COMPACT_ATOMS: atom_id res chain seq x y z
N MET A 1 28.13 34.95 -3.89
CA MET A 1 27.96 34.04 -2.73
C MET A 1 26.50 33.84 -2.33
N LYS A 2 25.70 34.90 -2.11
CA LYS A 2 24.29 34.78 -1.67
C LYS A 2 23.39 33.96 -2.60
N ASN A 3 23.59 34.02 -3.92
CA ASN A 3 22.79 33.25 -4.89
C ASN A 3 23.21 31.77 -4.97
N LEU A 4 24.49 31.46 -4.75
CA LEU A 4 24.96 30.06 -4.69
C LEU A 4 24.38 29.32 -3.48
N VAL A 5 24.28 30.00 -2.33
CA VAL A 5 23.68 29.43 -1.10
C VAL A 5 22.18 29.17 -1.27
N LYS A 6 21.47 30.01 -2.04
CA LYS A 6 20.04 29.80 -2.35
C LYS A 6 19.83 28.63 -3.31
N ILE A 7 20.69 28.50 -4.33
CA ILE A 7 20.62 27.39 -5.29
C ILE A 7 20.95 26.06 -4.62
N SER A 8 21.95 26.03 -3.74
CA SER A 8 22.27 24.81 -2.98
C SER A 8 21.17 24.44 -1.98
N ALA A 9 20.59 25.40 -1.27
CA ALA A 9 19.47 25.15 -0.36
C ALA A 9 18.21 24.63 -1.09
N ALA A 10 17.89 25.19 -2.26
CA ALA A 10 16.77 24.74 -3.08
C ALA A 10 17.01 23.33 -3.67
N ALA A 11 18.24 23.02 -4.07
CA ALA A 11 18.61 21.68 -4.56
C ALA A 11 18.55 20.61 -3.46
N ILE A 12 18.99 20.94 -2.25
CA ILE A 12 18.90 20.05 -1.08
C ILE A 12 17.44 19.81 -0.68
N PHE A 13 16.60 20.84 -0.74
CA PHE A 13 15.16 20.72 -0.48
C PHE A 13 14.42 19.93 -1.55
N ALA A 14 14.76 20.11 -2.83
CA ALA A 14 14.21 19.30 -3.92
C ALA A 14 14.64 17.83 -3.84
N ALA A 15 15.89 17.57 -3.43
CA ALA A 15 16.39 16.23 -3.20
C ALA A 15 15.71 15.54 -2.00
N SER A 16 15.45 16.26 -0.90
CA SER A 16 14.73 15.70 0.25
C SER A 16 13.25 15.44 -0.04
N LEU A 17 12.63 16.22 -0.94
CA LEU A 17 11.25 16.00 -1.38
C LEU A 17 11.10 14.78 -2.32
N ALA A 18 12.18 14.39 -3.00
CA ALA A 18 12.22 13.19 -3.85
C ALA A 18 12.35 11.87 -3.06
N LEU A 19 12.69 11.93 -1.78
CA LEU A 19 12.70 10.77 -0.87
C LEU A 19 11.32 10.51 -0.26
N SER A 20 10.27 10.45 -1.10
CA SER A 20 9.03 9.76 -0.70
C SER A 20 9.29 8.26 -0.74
N THR A 21 10.05 7.76 0.22
CA THR A 21 10.31 6.33 0.34
C THR A 21 9.02 5.66 0.80
N ASN A 22 8.27 5.06 -0.13
CA ASN A 22 7.34 3.99 0.20
C ASN A 22 8.14 2.96 1.03
N ALA A 23 7.78 2.79 2.31
CA ALA A 23 8.50 1.92 3.22
C ALA A 23 8.67 0.53 2.56
N ALA A 24 9.92 0.11 2.36
CA ALA A 24 10.20 -1.19 1.77
C ALA A 24 9.89 -2.28 2.80
N ILE A 25 9.05 -3.25 2.43
CA ILE A 25 8.75 -4.40 3.28
C ILE A 25 9.74 -5.51 2.92
N LYS A 26 10.63 -5.86 3.86
CA LYS A 26 11.57 -6.97 3.72
C LYS A 26 11.16 -8.13 4.64
N ILE A 27 10.76 -9.24 4.05
CA ILE A 27 10.45 -10.48 4.76
C ILE A 27 11.64 -11.43 4.56
N GLY A 28 12.49 -11.54 5.58
CA GLY A 28 13.74 -12.30 5.50
C GLY A 28 13.61 -13.82 5.66
N GLY A 29 12.47 -14.30 6.19
CA GLY A 29 12.21 -15.72 6.42
C GLY A 29 10.85 -16.16 5.86
N ASN A 30 10.36 -17.32 6.29
CA ASN A 30 9.01 -17.76 5.93
C ASN A 30 7.96 -16.93 6.69
N ASN A 31 6.92 -16.47 6.00
CA ASN A 31 5.79 -15.73 6.58
C ASN A 31 4.49 -16.45 6.26
N THR A 32 3.64 -16.64 7.27
CA THR A 32 2.29 -17.18 7.09
C THR A 32 1.29 -16.24 7.73
N GLN A 33 0.42 -15.64 6.91
CA GLN A 33 -0.67 -14.78 7.37
C GLN A 33 -2.00 -15.47 7.08
N THR A 34 -2.84 -15.59 8.09
CA THR A 34 -4.20 -16.14 7.94
C THR A 34 -5.19 -15.16 8.54
N THR A 35 -6.15 -14.73 7.74
CA THR A 35 -7.28 -13.90 8.19
C THR A 35 -8.58 -14.63 7.93
N ASN A 36 -9.40 -14.78 8.97
CA ASN A 36 -10.74 -15.34 8.89
C ASN A 36 -11.76 -14.25 9.21
N ILE A 37 -12.68 -13.98 8.29
CA ILE A 37 -13.73 -12.97 8.47
C ILE A 37 -15.08 -13.67 8.33
N GLN A 38 -15.94 -13.53 9.34
CA GLN A 38 -17.37 -13.78 9.22
C GLN A 38 -18.07 -12.43 9.01
N GLY A 39 -18.80 -12.28 7.92
CA GLY A 39 -19.45 -11.03 7.53
C GLY A 39 -18.84 -10.40 6.29
N ALA A 40 -18.92 -9.08 6.18
CA ALA A 40 -18.59 -8.36 4.96
C ALA A 40 -17.27 -7.60 5.05
N VAL A 41 -16.55 -7.56 3.94
CA VAL A 41 -15.41 -6.69 3.70
C VAL A 41 -15.81 -5.65 2.67
N ALA A 42 -15.79 -4.37 3.07
CA ALA A 42 -16.11 -3.26 2.20
C ALA A 42 -14.94 -2.27 2.10
N ASN A 43 -14.63 -1.85 0.88
CA ASN A 43 -13.73 -0.76 0.56
C ASN A 43 -14.44 0.22 -0.37
N THR A 44 -14.63 1.46 0.06
CA THR A 44 -15.42 2.44 -0.68
C THR A 44 -14.70 3.77 -0.79
N ALA A 45 -14.58 4.26 -2.02
CA ALA A 45 -14.05 5.58 -2.34
C ALA A 45 -15.13 6.42 -3.05
N VAL A 46 -15.38 7.63 -2.54
CA VAL A 46 -16.38 8.56 -3.08
C VAL A 46 -15.78 9.96 -3.26
N GLY A 47 -16.28 10.73 -4.24
CA GLY A 47 -15.92 12.14 -4.40
C GLY A 47 -14.48 12.40 -4.81
N GLY A 48 -13.94 11.64 -5.76
CA GLY A 48 -12.56 11.76 -6.25
C GLY A 48 -11.49 11.27 -5.26
N SER A 49 -11.87 10.48 -4.26
CA SER A 49 -10.94 9.98 -3.22
C SER A 49 -10.24 8.67 -3.63
N LYS A 50 -9.23 8.28 -2.85
CA LYS A 50 -8.57 6.97 -2.93
C LYS A 50 -8.84 6.17 -1.66
N ALA A 51 -9.30 4.94 -1.79
CA ALA A 51 -9.42 3.98 -0.69
C ALA A 51 -8.61 2.71 -0.99
N ILE A 52 -7.77 2.28 -0.04
CA ILE A 52 -6.93 1.07 -0.16
C ILE A 52 -7.20 0.19 1.06
N GLN A 53 -7.54 -1.07 0.81
CA GLN A 53 -7.72 -2.08 1.85
C GLN A 53 -6.88 -3.31 1.53
N ASN A 54 -6.04 -3.72 2.49
CA ASN A 54 -5.16 -4.88 2.38
C ASN A 54 -5.53 -5.89 3.48
N ILE A 55 -5.87 -7.13 3.11
CA ILE A 55 -6.20 -8.22 4.04
C ILE A 55 -5.28 -9.41 3.76
N SER A 56 -4.55 -9.86 4.78
CA SER A 56 -3.45 -10.83 4.65
C SER A 56 -2.53 -10.52 3.46
N SER A 57 -2.17 -9.25 3.25
CA SER A 57 -1.48 -8.80 2.04
C SER A 57 -0.28 -7.94 2.37
N ASN A 58 0.82 -8.14 1.63
CA ASN A 58 1.99 -7.27 1.68
C ASN A 58 1.84 -6.13 0.68
N HIS A 59 1.89 -4.88 1.15
CA HIS A 59 1.74 -3.70 0.30
C HIS A 59 3.01 -2.85 0.25
N GLY A 60 3.42 -2.39 -0.93
CA GLY A 60 4.59 -1.54 -1.17
C GLY A 60 5.70 -2.27 -1.93
N LYS A 61 6.95 -1.84 -1.74
CA LYS A 61 8.13 -2.51 -2.31
C LYS A 61 8.46 -3.74 -1.47
N VAL A 62 7.92 -4.90 -1.84
CA VAL A 62 8.06 -6.14 -1.08
C VAL A 62 9.26 -6.95 -1.61
N THR A 63 10.16 -7.36 -0.72
CA THR A 63 11.23 -8.34 -0.99
C THR A 63 11.06 -9.52 -0.05
N ILE A 64 10.92 -10.72 -0.61
CA ILE A 64 10.65 -11.95 0.13
C ILE A 64 11.83 -12.90 -0.07
N GLY A 65 12.50 -13.27 1.02
CA GLY A 65 13.64 -14.19 1.03
C GLY A 65 13.29 -15.66 1.33
N GLY A 66 12.05 -15.94 1.73
CA GLY A 66 11.53 -17.28 2.02
C GLY A 66 10.13 -17.52 1.45
N ASN A 67 9.42 -18.53 1.97
CA ASN A 67 8.05 -18.82 1.56
C ASN A 67 7.06 -17.83 2.21
N ASN A 68 6.18 -17.25 1.41
CA ASN A 68 5.12 -16.35 1.91
C ASN A 68 3.74 -16.94 1.59
N THR A 69 3.09 -17.47 2.62
CA THR A 69 1.75 -18.08 2.51
C THR A 69 0.71 -17.11 3.07
N GLN A 70 -0.23 -16.68 2.24
CA GLN A 70 -1.28 -15.73 2.63
C GLN A 70 -2.65 -16.36 2.41
N THR A 71 -3.36 -16.63 3.49
CA THR A 71 -4.70 -17.21 3.46
C THR A 71 -5.72 -16.18 3.94
N THR A 72 -6.75 -15.96 3.14
CA THR A 72 -7.89 -15.11 3.48
C THR A 72 -9.15 -15.92 3.27
N ASN A 73 -9.88 -16.18 4.34
CA ASN A 73 -11.15 -16.89 4.31
C ASN A 73 -12.27 -15.94 4.72
N ILE A 74 -13.16 -15.62 3.78
CA ILE A 74 -14.26 -14.69 4.00
C ILE A 74 -15.57 -15.46 3.83
N GLN A 75 -16.33 -15.53 4.92
CA GLN A 75 -17.67 -16.11 4.97
C GLN A 75 -18.68 -14.96 4.97
N GLY A 76 -18.97 -14.44 3.78
CA GLY A 76 -19.86 -13.33 3.55
C GLY A 76 -19.53 -12.60 2.26
N ALA A 77 -19.68 -11.27 2.23
CA ALA A 77 -19.53 -10.48 1.01
C ALA A 77 -18.19 -9.73 0.95
N VAL A 78 -17.68 -9.55 -0.26
CA VAL A 78 -16.53 -8.69 -0.54
C VAL A 78 -16.98 -7.64 -1.55
N ALA A 79 -16.86 -6.36 -1.19
CA ALA A 79 -17.25 -5.24 -2.02
C ALA A 79 -16.11 -4.22 -2.14
N ASN A 80 -15.78 -3.84 -3.38
CA ASN A 80 -14.84 -2.77 -3.70
C ASN A 80 -15.54 -1.77 -4.62
N THR A 81 -15.83 -0.57 -4.12
CA THR A 81 -16.69 0.41 -4.80
C THR A 81 -15.98 1.75 -4.96
N ALA A 82 -15.98 2.29 -6.18
CA ALA A 82 -15.47 3.63 -6.49
C ALA A 82 -16.54 4.44 -7.24
N VAL A 83 -16.85 5.65 -6.75
CA VAL A 83 -17.89 6.51 -7.33
C VAL A 83 -17.35 7.94 -7.52
N GLY A 84 -17.75 8.61 -8.60
CA GLY A 84 -17.44 10.03 -8.83
C GLY A 84 -15.95 10.29 -9.07
N GLY A 85 -15.35 9.59 -10.03
CA GLY A 85 -13.93 9.75 -10.39
C GLY A 85 -12.94 9.20 -9.34
N SER A 86 -13.41 8.42 -8.38
CA SER A 86 -12.59 7.86 -7.30
C SER A 86 -11.81 6.61 -7.71
N LYS A 87 -10.83 6.19 -6.89
CA LYS A 87 -10.11 4.91 -7.03
C LYS A 87 -10.23 4.07 -5.76
N ALA A 88 -10.69 2.83 -5.89
CA ALA A 88 -10.78 1.89 -4.78
C ALA A 88 -9.96 0.62 -5.09
N ILE A 89 -9.01 0.28 -4.21
CA ILE A 89 -8.08 -0.84 -4.36
C ILE A 89 -8.29 -1.80 -3.19
N GLN A 90 -8.60 -3.06 -3.49
CA GLN A 90 -8.77 -4.09 -2.48
C GLN A 90 -7.84 -5.26 -2.79
N ASN A 91 -6.94 -5.55 -1.85
CA ASN A 91 -5.95 -6.61 -1.95
C ASN A 91 -6.26 -7.67 -0.90
N LEU A 92 -6.60 -8.88 -1.36
CA LEU A 92 -6.84 -10.04 -0.51
C LEU A 92 -5.77 -11.08 -0.79
N SER A 93 -4.98 -11.46 0.23
CA SER A 93 -3.93 -12.47 0.09
C SER A 93 -2.90 -12.22 -1.03
N SER A 94 -2.67 -10.96 -1.41
CA SER A 94 -1.79 -10.60 -2.54
C SER A 94 -0.52 -9.88 -2.08
N ASN A 95 0.45 -9.73 -3.00
CA ASN A 95 1.52 -8.75 -2.85
C ASN A 95 1.23 -7.62 -3.85
N SER A 96 1.13 -6.37 -3.39
CA SER A 96 0.67 -5.25 -4.22
C SER A 96 1.53 -4.00 -4.02
N SER A 97 1.76 -3.22 -5.07
CA SER A 97 2.48 -1.93 -5.01
C SER A 97 1.62 -0.73 -5.44
N GLU A 98 0.31 -0.92 -5.52
CA GLU A 98 -0.70 0.01 -6.07
C GLU A 98 -1.41 0.89 -5.02
#